data_AF-A0A3A6R133-F1
#
_entry.id   AF-A0A3A6R133-F1
#
_cell.length_a   1.000
_cell.length_b   1.000
_cell.length_c   1.000
_cell.angle_alpha   90.00
_cell.angle_beta   90.00
_cell.angle_gamma   90.00
#
_symmetry.space_group_name_H-M   'P 1'
#
loop_
_entity.id
_entity.type
_entity.pdbx_description
1 polymer ?
#
loop_
_entity_poly.entity_id
_entity_poly.type
_entity_poly.pdbx_seq_one_letter_code
_entity_poly.pdbx_strand_id
1 'polypeptide(L)'
;MDMLLTSVKVGPFCSINEPQTTEIDPQVTVLVGMNEAGKTVFLRALHKAKDALDKEKFDLTEDYPRKDLLPTSEAMKKRLAIPSS
;
A
#
# COMPACT_ATOMS: atom_id res chain seq x y z
N MET A 1 9.01 -6.91 -25.16
CA MET A 1 8.03 -7.46 -24.20
C MET A 1 7.65 -6.32 -23.29
N ASP A 2 6.37 -5.98 -23.25
CA ASP A 2 5.87 -4.93 -22.37
C ASP A 2 5.89 -5.42 -20.91
N MET A 3 6.22 -4.53 -19.98
CA MET A 3 6.29 -4.86 -18.56
C MET A 3 4.88 -4.78 -17.96
N LEU A 4 4.30 -5.92 -17.61
CA LEU A 4 2.99 -6.02 -16.95
C LEU A 4 3.14 -6.32 -15.46
N LEU A 5 2.20 -5.79 -14.66
CA LEU A 5 2.07 -6.17 -13.25
C LEU A 5 1.39 -7.54 -13.18
N THR A 6 2.04 -8.52 -12.54
CA THR A 6 1.54 -9.90 -12.46
C THR A 6 1.00 -10.26 -11.08
N SER A 7 1.59 -9.71 -10.01
CA SER A 7 1.17 -9.97 -8.63
C SER A 7 1.51 -8.76 -7.77
N VAL A 8 0.72 -8.54 -6.73
CA VAL A 8 0.96 -7.48 -5.75
C VAL A 8 0.70 -7.99 -4.34
N LYS A 9 1.55 -7.56 -3.41
CA LYS A 9 1.35 -7.74 -1.97
C LYS A 9 1.14 -6.37 -1.32
N VAL A 10 -0.04 -6.14 -0.77
CA VAL A 10 -0.41 -4.86 -0.14
C VAL A 10 -0.63 -5.06 1.34
N GLY A 11 0.03 -4.26 2.17
CA GLY A 11 -0.29 -4.12 3.59
C GLY A 11 0.92 -4.31 4.52
N PRO A 12 0.82 -3.79 5.76
CA PRO A 12 -0.26 -2.94 6.28
C PRO A 12 -0.30 -1.53 5.62
N PHE A 13 -1.48 -1.05 5.21
CA PHE A 13 -1.67 0.21 4.49
C PHE A 13 -3.10 0.79 4.67
N CYS A 14 -3.24 1.97 5.28
CA CYS A 14 -4.49 2.64 5.64
C CYS A 14 -5.54 1.69 6.28
N SER A 15 -6.60 1.32 5.55
CA SER A 15 -7.66 0.41 6.01
C SER A 15 -7.33 -1.07 5.79
N ILE A 16 -6.25 -1.39 5.08
CA ILE A 16 -5.75 -2.74 4.87
C ILE A 16 -4.85 -3.09 6.05
N ASN A 17 -5.40 -3.83 7.01
CA ASN A 17 -4.72 -4.13 8.27
C ASN A 17 -3.68 -5.24 8.13
N GLU A 18 -3.99 -6.26 7.32
CA GLU A 18 -3.14 -7.43 7.13
C GLU A 18 -2.62 -7.47 5.69
N PRO A 19 -1.36 -7.91 5.48
CA PRO A 19 -0.83 -8.09 4.14
C PRO A 19 -1.68 -9.06 3.33
N GLN A 20 -2.14 -8.63 2.17
CA GLN A 20 -2.86 -9.45 1.21
C GLN A 20 -2.08 -9.55 -0.10
N THR A 21 -2.02 -10.74 -0.67
CA THR A 21 -1.44 -10.98 -1.99
C THR A 21 -2.56 -11.15 -3.00
N THR A 22 -2.43 -10.51 -4.16
CA THR A 22 -3.42 -10.55 -5.24
C THR A 22 -2.70 -10.75 -6.57
N GLU A 23 -3.06 -11.80 -7.28
CA GLU A 23 -2.64 -12.02 -8.67
C GLU A 23 -3.41 -11.08 -9.60
N ILE A 24 -2.74 -10.57 -10.62
CA ILE A 24 -3.28 -9.61 -11.57
C ILE A 24 -3.54 -10.32 -12.90
N ASP A 25 -4.77 -10.21 -13.38
CA ASP A 25 -5.15 -10.73 -14.69
C ASP A 25 -4.37 -9.99 -15.79
N PRO A 26 -3.77 -10.70 -16.78
CA PRO A 26 -2.98 -10.09 -17.83
C PRO A 26 -3.74 -9.11 -18.74
N GLN A 27 -5.07 -9.16 -18.75
CA GLN A 27 -5.93 -8.28 -19.53
C GLN A 27 -6.63 -7.26 -18.65
N VAL A 28 -7.50 -7.71 -17.72
CA VAL A 28 -8.33 -6.83 -16.90
C VAL A 28 -8.60 -7.46 -15.54
N THR A 29 -8.22 -6.75 -14.48
CA THR A 29 -8.58 -7.10 -13.09
C THR A 29 -9.69 -6.18 -12.60
N VAL A 30 -10.79 -6.74 -12.08
CA VAL A 30 -11.93 -5.98 -11.56
C VAL A 30 -11.98 -6.05 -10.03
N LEU A 31 -11.97 -4.89 -9.37
CA LEU A 31 -12.12 -4.78 -7.92
C LEU A 31 -13.59 -4.50 -7.56
N VAL A 32 -14.25 -5.45 -6.89
CA VAL A 32 -15.64 -5.33 -6.44
C VAL A 32 -15.74 -5.36 -4.92
N GLY A 33 -16.81 -4.77 -4.38
CA GLY A 33 -17.06 -4.74 -2.94
C GLY A 33 -17.90 -3.53 -2.55
N MET A 34 -18.35 -3.50 -1.30
CA MET A 34 -19.13 -2.40 -0.74
C MET A 34 -18.34 -1.08 -0.76
N ASN A 35 -19.04 0.05 -0.58
CA ASN A 35 -18.37 1.31 -0.30
C ASN A 35 -17.45 1.14 0.93
N GLU A 36 -16.30 1.82 0.90
CA GLU A 36 -15.31 1.79 1.99
C GLU A 36 -14.62 0.43 2.21
N ALA A 37 -14.87 -0.58 1.39
CA ALA A 37 -14.19 -1.89 1.45
C ALA A 37 -12.68 -1.85 1.09
N GLY A 38 -12.09 -0.66 0.88
CA GLY A 38 -10.67 -0.51 0.63
C GLY A 38 -10.23 -0.59 -0.84
N LYS A 39 -11.14 -0.63 -1.81
CA LYS A 39 -10.79 -0.69 -3.25
C LYS A 39 -9.87 0.47 -3.70
N THR A 40 -10.24 1.70 -3.35
CA THR A 40 -9.42 2.90 -3.64
C THR A 40 -8.10 2.89 -2.87
N VAL A 41 -8.09 2.36 -1.64
CA VAL A 41 -6.90 2.24 -0.80
C VAL A 41 -5.90 1.26 -1.43
N PHE A 42 -6.38 0.14 -1.97
CA PHE A 42 -5.57 -0.82 -2.72
C PHE A 42 -4.89 -0.15 -3.92
N LEU A 43 -5.65 0.55 -4.77
CA LEU A 43 -5.09 1.27 -5.92
C LEU A 43 -4.08 2.35 -5.51
N ARG A 44 -4.33 3.07 -4.42
CA ARG A 44 -3.37 4.03 -3.85
C ARG A 44 -2.07 3.36 -3.42
N ALA A 45 -2.13 2.19 -2.78
CA ALA A 45 -0.94 1.45 -2.38
C ALA A 45 -0.10 1.04 -3.61
N LEU A 46 -0.73 0.57 -4.68
CA LEU A 46 -0.04 0.25 -5.94
C LEU A 46 0.63 1.48 -6.54
N HIS A 47 -0.09 2.61 -6.61
CA HIS A 47 0.43 3.87 -7.13
C HIS A 47 1.65 4.35 -6.32
N LYS A 48 1.59 4.30 -5.00
CA LYS A 48 2.72 4.69 -4.13
C LYS A 48 3.90 3.71 -4.18
N ALA A 49 3.64 2.42 -4.43
CA ALA A 49 4.70 1.41 -4.49
C ALA A 49 5.54 1.49 -5.77
N LYS A 50 4.92 1.92 -6.87
CA LYS A 50 5.59 2.05 -8.18
C LYS A 50 4.99 3.21 -8.96
N ASP A 51 5.23 4.42 -8.47
CA ASP A 51 4.82 5.63 -9.17
C ASP A 51 5.68 5.80 -10.44
N ALA A 52 5.02 6.10 -11.55
CA ALA A 52 5.69 6.32 -12.83
C ALA A 52 6.53 7.61 -12.83
N LEU A 53 6.21 8.56 -11.95
CA LEU A 53 6.89 9.85 -11.85
C LEU A 53 7.85 9.97 -10.67
N ASP A 54 7.95 8.93 -9.82
CA ASP A 54 8.75 8.91 -8.59
C ASP A 54 8.48 10.10 -7.65
N LYS A 55 7.23 10.58 -7.63
CA LYS A 55 6.76 11.70 -6.79
C LYS A 55 6.05 11.22 -5.53
N GLU A 56 5.41 10.07 -5.61
CA GLU A 56 4.74 9.48 -4.47
C GLU A 56 5.71 8.70 -3.58
N LYS A 57 5.61 8.94 -2.27
CA LYS A 57 6.36 8.20 -1.26
C LYS A 57 5.43 7.73 -0.16
N PHE A 58 5.82 6.63 0.49
CA PHE A 58 5.14 6.14 1.67
C PHE A 58 5.28 7.14 2.82
N ASP A 59 4.16 7.62 3.33
CA ASP A 59 4.08 8.49 4.49
C ASP A 59 3.61 7.67 5.70
N LEU A 60 4.45 7.57 6.73
CA LEU A 60 4.14 6.75 7.90
C LEU A 60 2.83 7.18 8.58
N THR A 61 2.56 8.48 8.67
CA THR A 61 1.41 9.03 9.39
C THR A 61 0.11 8.89 8.60
N GLU A 62 0.17 9.06 7.28
CA GLU A 62 -1.02 9.00 6.41
C GLU A 62 -1.32 7.62 5.85
N ASP A 63 -0.27 6.83 5.57
CA ASP A 63 -0.39 5.56 4.86
C ASP A 63 -0.33 4.34 5.77
N TYR A 64 0.23 4.42 6.98
CA TYR A 64 0.18 3.30 7.93
C TYR A 64 -1.17 3.28 8.69
N PRO A 65 -1.74 2.11 8.99
CA PRO A 65 -3.00 2.04 9.75
C PRO A 65 -2.92 2.81 11.07
N ARG A 66 -3.78 3.83 11.22
CA ARG A 66 -3.70 4.76 12.36
C ARG A 66 -3.86 4.10 13.72
N LYS A 67 -4.66 3.03 13.79
CA LYS A 67 -4.85 2.24 15.02
C LYS A 67 -3.56 1.59 15.52
N ASP A 68 -2.60 1.37 14.61
CA ASP A 68 -1.33 0.71 14.87
C ASP A 68 -0.18 1.74 14.94
N LEU A 69 -0.48 3.04 14.75
CA LEU A 69 0.47 4.12 14.97
C LEU A 69 0.70 4.32 16.47
N LEU A 70 1.94 4.14 16.91
CA LEU A 70 2.35 4.53 18.26
C LEU A 70 2.30 6.07 18.38
N PRO A 71 2.09 6.62 19.60
CA PRO A 71 1.97 8.07 19.81
C PRO A 71 3.19 8.88 19.35
N THR A 72 4.36 8.24 19.16
CA THR A 72 5.56 8.89 18.63
C THR A 72 6.02 8.18 17.35
N SER A 73 6.10 8.94 16.25
CA SER A 73 6.57 8.48 14.94
C SER A 73 8.03 7.95 14.97
N GLU A 74 8.87 8.47 15.86
CA GLU A 74 10.27 8.02 16.02
C GLU A 74 10.40 6.59 16.54
N ALA A 75 9.61 6.22 17.54
CA ALA A 75 9.60 4.85 18.10
C ALA A 75 9.18 3.83 17.04
N MET A 76 8.33 4.27 16.10
CA MET A 76 7.81 3.45 15.03
C MET A 76 8.80 3.29 13.86
N LYS A 77 9.49 4.36 13.45
CA LYS A 77 10.61 4.28 12.48
C LYS A 77 11.67 3.28 12.93
N LYS A 78 12.00 3.29 14.23
CA LYS A 78 12.95 2.35 14.84
C LYS A 78 12.46 0.90 14.84
N ARG A 79 11.15 0.67 14.99
CA ARG A 79 10.53 -0.67 15.06
C ARG A 79 10.26 -1.29 13.69
N LEU A 80 9.97 -0.46 12.68
CA LEU A 80 9.67 -0.92 11.31
C LEU A 80 10.90 -1.05 10.41
N ALA A 81 12.10 -0.70 10.90
CA ALA A 81 13.35 -0.76 10.15
C ALA A 81 13.22 -0.16 8.72
N ILE A 82 12.44 0.91 8.58
CA ILE A 82 12.31 1.62 7.31
C ILE A 82 13.63 2.37 7.12
N PRO A 83 14.47 2.01 6.13
CA PRO A 83 15.72 2.71 5.91
C PRO A 83 15.37 4.16 5.54
N SER A 84 16.00 5.11 6.22
CA SER A 84 15.98 6.51 5.80
C SER A 84 16.58 6.57 4.40
N SER A 85 15.78 7.04 3.43
CA SER A 85 16.29 7.43 2.11
C SER A 85 17.28 8.57 2.22
#